data_AF-A0A9D3UVZ3-F1
#
_entry.id   AF-A0A9D3UVZ3-F1
#
_cell.length_a   1.000
_cell.length_b   1.000
_cell.length_c   1.000
_cell.angle_alpha   90.00
_cell.angle_beta   90.00
_cell.angle_gamma   90.00
#
_symmetry.space_group_name_H-M   'P 1'
#
loop_
_entity.id
_entity.type
_entity.pdbx_description
1 polymer ?
#
loop_
_entity_poly.entity_id
_entity_poly.type
_entity_poly.pdbx_seq_one_letter_code
_entity_poly.pdbx_strand_id
1 'polypeptide(L)'
;MCGIGVGLFPNFYSIEDKRKRIVEALKKLQKSGLLLETDNPETMRMHDVVRDFAHWLTSTGENRFMVKDKLKEWPDMVESFECYTAIALWKCSSNITNFHDKLEFTKLKTLFLQGDEWDGLLVVSSTFFEEMKALQVLYLQFVCFSLKEFHSLPNLKTLWCEYCKLENFSSLTNMRSLEILTLIETEIDEISEELMKMSTLKYLRLYDGEVEEMKFPPKLVSR
;
A
#
# COMPACT_ATOMS: atom_id res chain seq x y z
N MET A 1 -1.92 -6.60 -5.71
CA MET A 1 -3.09 -6.37 -4.82
C MET A 1 -3.45 -4.90 -4.70
N CYS A 2 -2.47 -3.99 -4.59
CA CYS A 2 -2.69 -2.53 -4.56
C CYS A 2 -3.63 -2.01 -5.67
N GLY A 3 -3.49 -2.50 -6.91
CA GLY A 3 -4.40 -2.15 -8.00
C GLY A 3 -5.89 -2.45 -7.72
N ILE A 4 -6.19 -3.51 -6.97
CA ILE A 4 -7.56 -3.84 -6.55
C ILE A 4 -8.06 -2.84 -5.50
N GLY A 5 -7.20 -2.47 -4.54
CA GLY A 5 -7.53 -1.51 -3.48
C GLY A 5 -7.90 -0.13 -4.01
N VAL A 6 -7.21 0.36 -5.06
CA VAL A 6 -7.58 1.62 -5.75
C VAL A 6 -8.81 1.49 -6.66
N GLY A 7 -9.39 0.29 -6.79
CA GLY A 7 -10.62 0.07 -7.56
C GLY A 7 -10.42 -0.33 -9.02
N LEU A 8 -9.25 -0.85 -9.43
CA LEU A 8 -9.12 -1.39 -10.79
C LEU A 8 -10.03 -2.60 -10.99
N PHE A 9 -10.65 -2.67 -12.17
CA PHE A 9 -11.57 -3.72 -12.59
C PHE A 9 -12.78 -3.86 -11.64
N PRO A 10 -13.58 -2.78 -11.45
CA PRO A 10 -14.68 -2.76 -10.48
C PRO A 10 -15.82 -3.73 -10.83
N ASN A 11 -15.94 -4.13 -12.10
CA ASN A 11 -17.00 -5.01 -12.60
C ASN A 11 -16.84 -6.47 -12.17
N PHE A 12 -15.74 -6.83 -11.50
CA PHE A 12 -15.48 -8.19 -11.03
C PHE A 12 -15.65 -8.26 -9.52
N TYR A 13 -16.37 -9.28 -9.05
CA TYR A 13 -16.66 -9.43 -7.63
C TYR A 13 -15.53 -10.14 -6.87
N SER A 14 -14.94 -11.20 -7.43
CA SER A 14 -13.88 -11.97 -6.78
C SER A 14 -12.51 -11.30 -6.92
N ILE A 15 -11.64 -11.50 -5.92
CA ILE A 15 -10.26 -11.02 -5.97
C ILE A 15 -9.45 -11.78 -7.02
N GLU A 16 -9.71 -13.07 -7.19
CA GLU A 16 -9.08 -13.94 -8.19
C GLU A 16 -9.35 -13.46 -9.62
N ASP A 17 -10.58 -13.08 -9.94
CA ASP A 17 -10.93 -12.56 -11.27
C ASP A 17 -10.25 -11.22 -11.54
N LYS A 18 -10.25 -10.33 -10.54
CA LYS A 18 -9.51 -9.06 -10.63
C LYS A 18 -8.02 -9.30 -10.83
N ARG A 19 -7.41 -10.24 -10.11
CA ARG A 19 -5.99 -10.63 -10.29
C ARG A 19 -5.74 -11.14 -11.70
N LYS A 20 -6.58 -12.03 -12.22
CA LYS A 20 -6.46 -12.54 -13.60
C LYS A 20 -6.52 -11.40 -14.60
N ARG A 21 -7.46 -10.46 -14.44
CA ARG A 21 -7.61 -9.33 -15.34
C ARG A 21 -6.43 -8.35 -15.27
N ILE A 22 -5.87 -8.14 -14.08
CA ILE A 22 -4.61 -7.39 -13.91
C ILE A 22 -3.48 -8.07 -14.69
N VAL A 23 -3.29 -9.39 -14.53
CA VAL A 23 -2.24 -10.14 -15.25
C VAL A 23 -2.41 -10.03 -16.77
N GLU A 24 -3.64 -10.12 -17.28
CA GLU A 24 -3.93 -9.92 -18.70
C GLU A 24 -3.61 -8.50 -19.17
N ALA A 25 -3.90 -7.48 -18.37
CA ALA A 25 -3.58 -6.09 -18.69
C ALA A 25 -2.07 -5.85 -18.73
N LEU A 26 -1.32 -6.39 -17.76
CA LEU A 26 0.14 -6.29 -17.71
C LEU A 26 0.78 -6.95 -18.94
N LYS A 27 0.31 -8.14 -19.34
CA LYS A 27 0.76 -8.81 -20.58
C LYS A 27 0.46 -7.98 -21.83
N LYS A 28 -0.66 -7.25 -21.88
CA LYS A 28 -0.97 -6.35 -23.00
C LYS A 28 -0.02 -5.16 -23.05
N LEU A 29 0.30 -4.55 -21.89
CA LEU A 29 1.26 -3.46 -21.80
C LEU A 29 2.67 -3.88 -22.20
N GLN A 30 3.08 -5.10 -21.86
CA GLN A 30 4.35 -5.69 -22.33
C GLN A 30 4.34 -5.86 -23.85
N LYS A 31 3.29 -6.46 -24.42
CA LYS A 31 3.16 -6.64 -25.88
C LYS A 31 3.11 -5.32 -26.66
N SER A 32 2.67 -4.23 -26.04
CA SER A 32 2.66 -2.90 -26.65
C SER A 32 3.98 -2.13 -26.45
N GLY A 33 5.02 -2.74 -25.85
CA GLY A 33 6.30 -2.10 -25.59
C GLY A 33 6.28 -1.03 -24.50
N LEU A 34 5.19 -0.94 -23.71
CA LEU A 34 5.08 0.03 -22.61
C LEU A 34 5.72 -0.49 -21.32
N LEU A 35 5.80 -1.81 -21.17
CA LEU A 35 6.55 -2.49 -20.12
C LEU A 35 7.60 -3.39 -20.75
N LEU A 36 8.74 -3.46 -20.08
CA LEU A 36 9.84 -4.35 -20.40
C LEU A 36 9.56 -5.76 -19.87
N GLU A 37 9.98 -6.76 -20.64
CA GLU A 37 10.08 -8.12 -20.11
C GLU A 37 11.26 -8.21 -19.13
N THR A 38 11.05 -8.96 -18.06
CA THR A 38 12.02 -9.18 -16.99
C THR A 38 12.15 -10.68 -16.75
N ASP A 39 13.37 -11.12 -16.45
CA ASP A 39 13.62 -12.53 -16.14
C ASP A 39 12.97 -12.95 -14.82
N ASN A 40 12.78 -11.98 -13.91
CA ASN A 40 12.03 -12.17 -12.68
C ASN A 40 10.54 -11.82 -12.92
N PRO A 41 9.61 -12.79 -12.82
CA PRO A 41 8.17 -12.58 -13.03
C PRO A 41 7.50 -11.71 -11.95
N GLU A 42 8.17 -11.48 -10.83
CA GLU A 42 7.69 -10.63 -9.73
C GLU A 42 8.06 -9.15 -9.92
N THR A 43 8.95 -8.85 -10.86
CA THR A 43 9.38 -7.48 -11.16
C THR A 43 8.79 -7.01 -12.47
N MET A 44 8.63 -5.69 -12.60
CA MET A 44 8.27 -5.05 -13.87
C MET A 44 9.15 -3.84 -14.07
N ARG A 45 9.56 -3.63 -15.32
CA ARG A 45 10.36 -2.47 -15.71
C ARG A 45 9.62 -1.68 -16.77
N MET A 46 9.87 -0.37 -16.79
CA MET A 46 9.42 0.51 -17.86
C MET A 46 10.62 1.26 -18.41
N HIS A 47 10.59 1.61 -19.68
CA HIS A 47 11.58 2.53 -20.23
C HIS A 47 11.42 3.91 -19.60
N ASP A 48 12.54 4.61 -19.44
CA ASP A 48 12.58 6.01 -19.01
C ASP A 48 11.68 6.91 -19.88
N VAL A 49 11.71 6.76 -21.20
CA VAL A 49 10.84 7.52 -22.11
C VAL A 49 9.34 7.29 -21.84
N VAL A 50 8.94 6.07 -21.49
CA VAL A 50 7.54 5.75 -21.13
C VAL A 50 7.19 6.34 -19.77
N ARG A 51 8.14 6.28 -18.82
CA ARG A 51 7.98 6.85 -17.48
C ARG A 51 7.83 8.37 -17.53
N ASP A 52 8.67 9.03 -18.31
CA ASP A 52 8.68 10.47 -18.45
C ASP A 52 7.41 10.95 -19.17
N PHE A 53 6.94 10.19 -20.16
CA PHE A 53 5.63 10.42 -20.78
C PHE A 53 4.47 10.24 -19.79
N ALA A 54 4.52 9.22 -18.91
CA ALA A 54 3.52 9.02 -17.88
C ALA A 54 3.52 10.18 -16.86
N HIS A 55 4.69 10.64 -16.43
CA HIS A 55 4.81 11.83 -15.58
C HIS A 55 4.20 13.06 -16.25
N TRP A 56 4.49 13.30 -17.53
CA TRP A 56 3.92 14.41 -18.29
C TRP A 56 2.38 14.33 -18.40
N LEU A 57 1.82 13.15 -18.64
CA LEU A 57 0.36 12.96 -18.65
C LEU A 57 -0.26 13.31 -17.29
N THR A 58 0.42 12.96 -16.20
CA THR A 58 -0.12 13.19 -14.85
C THR A 58 0.06 14.59 -14.31
N SER A 59 1.06 15.34 -14.78
CA SER A 59 1.23 16.75 -14.38
C SER A 59 0.08 17.64 -14.87
N THR A 60 -0.55 17.26 -15.98
CA THR A 60 -1.69 17.96 -16.60
C THR A 60 -3.06 17.40 -16.20
N GLY A 61 -3.09 16.27 -15.47
CA GLY A 61 -4.30 15.57 -15.07
C GLY A 61 -4.64 15.69 -13.59
N GLU A 62 -5.77 15.07 -13.20
CA GLU A 62 -6.22 15.00 -11.81
C GLU A 62 -5.42 13.98 -10.97
N ASN A 63 -4.86 12.95 -11.62
CA ASN A 63 -4.10 11.90 -10.94
C ASN A 63 -2.62 12.22 -10.98
N ARG A 64 -2.13 12.98 -10.00
CA ARG A 64 -0.70 13.24 -9.83
C ARG A 64 -0.06 12.17 -8.96
N PHE A 65 1.15 11.77 -9.33
CA PHE A 65 1.94 10.85 -8.53
C PHE A 65 3.36 11.34 -8.32
N MET A 66 3.92 10.94 -7.18
CA MET A 66 5.30 11.23 -6.81
C MET A 66 6.03 9.92 -6.52
N VAL A 67 7.25 9.81 -7.06
CA VAL A 67 8.16 8.72 -6.73
C VAL A 67 9.50 9.31 -6.32
N LYS A 68 10.02 8.88 -5.16
CA LYS A 68 11.34 9.26 -4.64
C LYS A 68 12.05 7.99 -4.15
N ASP A 69 13.37 7.97 -4.28
CA ASP A 69 14.23 6.85 -3.89
C ASP A 69 15.45 7.38 -3.13
N LYS A 70 15.99 6.57 -2.20
CA LYS A 70 17.16 6.88 -1.36
C LYS A 70 17.02 8.19 -0.58
N LEU A 71 15.88 8.34 0.09
CA LEU A 71 15.58 9.53 0.89
C LEU A 71 16.38 9.51 2.20
N LYS A 72 17.18 10.56 2.42
CA LYS A 72 17.89 10.77 3.70
C LYS A 72 17.17 11.75 4.63
N GLU A 73 16.34 12.59 4.05
CA GLU A 73 15.53 13.59 4.73
C GLU A 73 14.11 13.55 4.16
N TRP A 74 13.15 14.05 4.94
CA TRP A 74 11.80 14.21 4.43
C TRP A 74 11.80 15.18 3.26
N PRO A 75 11.06 14.93 2.16
CA PRO A 75 11.13 15.81 1.00
C PRO A 75 10.68 17.23 1.33
N ASP A 76 11.60 18.19 1.23
CA ASP A 76 11.28 19.63 1.23
C ASP A 76 10.52 19.97 -0.06
N MET A 77 9.22 20.21 0.06
CA MET A 77 8.31 20.32 -1.09
C MET A 77 7.81 21.76 -1.26
N VAL A 78 8.12 22.32 -2.43
CA VAL A 78 7.64 23.66 -2.87
C VAL A 78 6.16 23.62 -3.28
N GLU A 79 5.64 22.44 -3.66
CA GLU A 79 4.23 22.21 -3.99
C GLU A 79 3.51 21.51 -2.83
N SER A 80 2.27 21.93 -2.53
CA SER A 80 1.46 21.30 -1.49
C SER A 80 1.15 19.82 -1.82
N PHE A 81 1.26 18.96 -0.81
CA PHE A 81 0.91 17.54 -0.91
C PHE A 81 -0.57 17.30 -1.27
N GLU A 82 -1.42 18.32 -1.14
CA GLU A 82 -2.84 18.32 -1.50
C GLU A 82 -3.13 17.89 -2.93
N CYS A 83 -2.16 18.01 -3.85
CA CYS A 83 -2.37 17.67 -5.25
C CYS A 83 -2.07 16.20 -5.59
N TYR A 84 -1.34 15.47 -4.75
CA TYR A 84 -0.94 14.10 -5.05
C TYR A 84 -2.03 13.09 -4.71
N THR A 85 -2.27 12.19 -5.67
CA THR A 85 -3.19 11.06 -5.53
C THR A 85 -2.47 9.74 -5.22
N ALA A 86 -1.18 9.66 -5.55
CA ALA A 86 -0.33 8.52 -5.21
C ALA A 86 1.09 8.97 -4.88
N ILE A 87 1.67 8.41 -3.82
CA ILE A 87 3.05 8.68 -3.40
C ILE A 87 3.76 7.35 -3.19
N ALA A 88 4.98 7.24 -3.70
CA ALA A 88 5.89 6.13 -3.42
C ALA A 88 7.25 6.68 -2.97
N LEU A 89 7.62 6.38 -1.74
CA LEU A 89 8.88 6.75 -1.12
C LEU A 89 9.67 5.47 -0.83
N TRP A 90 10.80 5.31 -1.52
CA TRP A 90 11.64 4.12 -1.44
C TRP A 90 12.94 4.43 -0.71
N LYS A 91 13.46 3.44 0.03
CA LYS A 91 14.75 3.48 0.74
C LYS A 91 14.88 4.74 1.60
N CYS A 92 13.88 4.95 2.45
CA CYS A 92 13.86 6.03 3.43
C CYS A 92 14.78 5.68 4.59
N SER A 93 15.76 6.56 4.87
CA SER A 93 16.63 6.42 6.04
C SER A 93 15.83 6.42 7.33
N SER A 94 16.23 5.59 8.29
CA SER A 94 15.63 5.54 9.63
C SER A 94 15.85 6.83 10.43
N ASN A 95 16.78 7.68 9.99
CA ASN A 95 17.02 9.00 10.57
C ASN A 95 15.95 10.04 10.20
N ILE A 96 15.03 9.72 9.29
CA ILE A 96 13.90 10.58 8.97
C ILE A 96 12.94 10.56 10.16
N THR A 97 12.96 11.63 10.95
CA THR A 97 12.09 11.81 12.12
C THR A 97 11.07 12.92 11.93
N ASN A 98 11.30 13.81 10.96
CA ASN A 98 10.48 15.00 10.71
C ASN A 98 9.30 14.69 9.77
N PHE A 99 8.44 13.74 10.15
CA PHE A 99 7.15 13.60 9.49
C PHE A 99 6.29 14.79 9.90
N HIS A 100 6.13 15.76 9.02
CA HIS A 100 5.35 16.96 9.35
C HIS A 100 3.89 16.58 9.65
N ASP A 101 3.49 16.69 10.93
CA ASP A 101 2.13 16.41 11.43
C ASP A 101 1.03 17.34 10.85
N LYS A 102 1.36 18.21 9.90
CA LYS A 102 0.45 19.21 9.30
C LYS A 102 0.39 19.15 7.76
N LEU A 103 0.83 18.06 7.17
CA LEU A 103 0.74 17.90 5.72
C LEU A 103 -0.68 17.44 5.35
N GLU A 104 -1.41 18.31 4.64
CA GLU A 104 -2.74 17.99 4.15
C GLU A 104 -2.68 17.05 2.94
N PHE A 105 -2.71 15.74 3.19
CA PHE A 105 -2.78 14.69 2.16
C PHE A 105 -4.22 14.42 1.70
N THR A 106 -5.02 15.46 1.49
CA THR A 106 -6.47 15.36 1.34
C THR A 106 -6.94 14.53 0.14
N LYS A 107 -6.13 14.43 -0.91
CA LYS A 107 -6.43 13.66 -2.14
C LYS A 107 -5.68 12.34 -2.25
N LEU A 108 -4.80 12.02 -1.30
CA LEU A 108 -3.91 10.87 -1.40
C LEU A 108 -4.72 9.57 -1.28
N LYS A 109 -4.69 8.75 -2.33
CA LYS A 109 -5.38 7.45 -2.38
C LYS A 109 -4.41 6.28 -2.20
N THR A 110 -3.14 6.44 -2.55
CA THR A 110 -2.12 5.39 -2.46
C THR A 110 -0.85 5.93 -1.83
N LEU A 111 -0.35 5.23 -0.82
CA LEU A 111 0.94 5.51 -0.21
C LEU A 111 1.77 4.23 -0.15
N PHE A 112 2.94 4.26 -0.79
CA PHE A 112 4.00 3.27 -0.60
C PHE A 112 5.14 3.92 0.17
N LEU A 113 5.54 3.30 1.28
CA LEU A 113 6.63 3.77 2.13
C LEU A 113 7.53 2.59 2.47
N GLN A 114 8.77 2.64 1.99
CA GLN A 114 9.78 1.63 2.26
C GLN A 114 10.96 2.26 3.01
N GLY A 115 11.24 1.77 4.21
CA GLY A 115 12.49 2.05 4.93
C GLY A 115 13.69 1.43 4.22
N ASP A 116 14.88 1.98 4.44
CA ASP A 116 16.12 1.38 3.97
C ASP A 116 16.43 0.12 4.79
N GLU A 117 16.45 -1.03 4.13
CA GLU A 117 16.72 -2.34 4.74
C GLU A 117 18.04 -2.39 5.53
N TRP A 118 19.02 -1.55 5.19
CA TRP A 118 20.34 -1.55 5.82
C TRP A 118 20.47 -0.50 6.92
N ASP A 119 19.43 0.30 7.16
CA ASP A 119 19.43 1.43 8.11
C ASP A 119 18.48 1.17 9.30
N GLY A 120 17.97 -0.05 9.46
CA GLY A 120 16.97 -0.39 10.46
C GLY A 120 15.55 0.08 10.09
N LEU A 121 14.58 -0.13 10.99
CA LEU A 121 13.19 0.20 10.72
C LEU A 121 12.96 1.71 10.72
N LEU A 122 12.25 2.20 9.71
CA LEU A 122 11.73 3.56 9.68
C LEU A 122 10.61 3.71 10.70
N VAL A 123 10.78 4.55 11.72
CA VAL A 123 9.76 4.76 12.76
C VAL A 123 8.80 5.87 12.34
N VAL A 124 7.52 5.54 12.20
CA VAL A 124 6.47 6.47 11.78
C VAL A 124 5.52 6.72 12.95
N SER A 125 5.27 8.00 13.25
CA SER A 125 4.30 8.41 14.29
C SER A 125 2.89 7.92 13.96
N SER A 126 2.09 7.61 14.98
CA SER A 126 0.68 7.23 14.80
C SER A 126 -0.14 8.33 14.11
N THR A 127 0.23 9.60 14.33
CA THR A 127 -0.43 10.79 13.75
C THR A 127 -0.18 10.97 12.26
N PHE A 128 0.85 10.32 11.70
CA PHE A 128 1.29 10.55 10.33
C PHE A 128 0.20 10.30 9.29
N PHE A 129 -0.66 9.30 9.54
CA PHE A 129 -1.72 8.93 8.62
C PHE A 129 -3.04 9.68 8.86
N GLU A 130 -3.17 10.46 9.95
CA GLU A 130 -4.46 11.03 10.38
C GLU A 130 -5.12 11.86 9.28
N GLU A 131 -4.37 12.70 8.57
CA GLU A 131 -4.92 13.60 7.55
C GLU A 131 -5.14 12.92 6.18
N MET A 132 -4.79 11.63 6.03
CA MET A 132 -4.91 10.89 4.78
C MET A 132 -6.31 10.28 4.59
N LYS A 133 -7.37 11.08 4.76
CA LYS A 133 -8.77 10.59 4.76
C LYS A 133 -9.21 9.89 3.46
N ALA A 134 -8.57 10.22 2.34
CA ALA A 134 -8.85 9.60 1.04
C ALA A 134 -8.06 8.31 0.78
N LEU A 135 -7.19 7.88 1.71
CA LEU A 135 -6.27 6.76 1.51
C LEU A 135 -7.04 5.45 1.34
N GLN A 136 -6.73 4.73 0.26
CA GLN A 136 -7.34 3.44 -0.10
C GLN A 136 -6.32 2.30 -0.05
N VAL A 137 -5.04 2.61 -0.29
CA VAL A 137 -3.96 1.65 -0.31
C VAL A 137 -2.79 2.17 0.49
N LEU A 138 -2.36 1.36 1.45
CA LEU A 138 -1.15 1.58 2.23
C LEU A 138 -0.24 0.35 2.08
N TYR A 139 0.95 0.58 1.53
CA TYR A 139 2.03 -0.39 1.48
C TYR A 139 3.18 0.11 2.35
N LEU A 140 3.61 -0.70 3.30
CA LEU A 140 4.70 -0.42 4.21
C LEU A 140 5.72 -1.55 4.14
N GLN A 141 6.99 -1.20 4.07
CA GLN A 141 8.08 -2.19 4.11
C GLN A 141 9.26 -1.67 4.92
N PHE A 142 9.81 -2.47 5.85
CA PHE A 142 10.85 -2.01 6.80
C PHE A 142 10.41 -0.78 7.63
N VAL A 143 9.17 -0.77 8.10
CA VAL A 143 8.57 0.33 8.87
C VAL A 143 8.09 -0.15 10.25
N CYS A 144 8.33 0.65 11.29
CA CYS A 144 7.74 0.53 12.61
C CYS A 144 6.63 1.58 12.78
N PHE A 145 5.41 1.14 13.10
CA PHE A 145 4.26 2.03 13.23
C PHE A 145 3.18 1.45 14.15
N SER A 146 2.24 2.30 14.59
CA SER A 146 1.09 1.92 15.42
C SER A 146 -0.23 2.06 14.64
N LEU A 147 -1.15 1.11 14.85
CA LEU A 147 -2.51 1.17 14.30
C LEU A 147 -3.50 2.03 15.09
N LYS A 148 -3.09 2.62 16.22
CA LYS A 148 -4.00 3.29 17.15
C LYS A 148 -4.93 4.30 16.46
N GLU A 149 -4.39 5.09 15.52
CA GLU A 149 -5.10 6.15 14.82
C GLU A 149 -5.65 5.71 13.44
N PHE A 150 -5.58 4.43 13.08
CA PHE A 150 -6.06 3.94 11.78
C PHE A 150 -7.59 3.95 11.65
N HIS A 151 -8.31 4.03 12.76
CA HIS A 151 -9.76 4.29 12.74
C HIS A 151 -10.10 5.62 12.05
N SER A 152 -9.13 6.52 11.91
CA SER A 152 -9.24 7.81 11.23
C SER A 152 -9.11 7.70 9.69
N LEU A 153 -8.84 6.51 9.15
CA LEU A 153 -8.70 6.17 7.72
C LEU A 153 -9.95 5.43 7.20
N PRO A 154 -11.08 6.12 6.96
CA PRO A 154 -12.36 5.46 6.66
C PRO A 154 -12.38 4.72 5.32
N ASN A 155 -11.44 5.01 4.40
CA ASN A 155 -11.44 4.50 3.04
C ASN A 155 -10.35 3.43 2.77
N LEU A 156 -9.58 3.04 3.77
CA LEU A 156 -8.43 2.15 3.60
C LEU A 156 -8.88 0.71 3.29
N LYS A 157 -8.69 0.28 2.03
CA LYS A 157 -9.11 -1.02 1.50
C LYS A 157 -7.99 -2.05 1.45
N THR A 158 -6.75 -1.61 1.26
CA THR A 158 -5.58 -2.50 1.24
C THR A 158 -4.54 -2.01 2.22
N LEU A 159 -4.19 -2.89 3.17
CA LEU A 159 -3.01 -2.77 4.00
C LEU A 159 -2.05 -3.90 3.64
N TRP A 160 -0.83 -3.54 3.22
CA TRP A 160 0.24 -4.46 2.92
C TRP A 160 1.47 -4.08 3.74
N CYS A 161 1.95 -5.02 4.56
CA CYS A 161 3.11 -4.84 5.41
C CYS A 161 4.11 -5.97 5.14
N GLU A 162 5.38 -5.60 5.02
CA GLU A 162 6.48 -6.53 4.75
C GLU A 162 7.71 -6.14 5.58
N TYR A 163 8.25 -7.06 6.39
CA TYR A 163 9.35 -6.75 7.31
C TYR A 163 9.05 -5.57 8.24
N CYS A 164 7.82 -5.47 8.74
CA CYS A 164 7.36 -4.37 9.58
C CYS A 164 7.31 -4.76 11.07
N LYS A 165 7.33 -3.75 11.94
CA LYS A 165 6.92 -3.88 13.35
C LYS A 165 5.63 -3.11 13.57
N LEU A 166 4.61 -3.79 14.07
CA LEU A 166 3.26 -3.26 14.14
C LEU A 166 2.71 -3.30 15.56
N GLU A 167 2.56 -2.12 16.15
CA GLU A 167 2.02 -1.96 17.49
C GLU A 167 0.49 -1.77 17.49
N ASN A 168 -0.14 -2.18 18.59
CA ASN A 168 -1.59 -2.04 18.79
C ASN A 168 -2.41 -2.76 17.71
N PHE A 169 -1.98 -3.98 17.33
CA PHE A 169 -2.62 -4.79 16.29
C PHE A 169 -4.13 -4.96 16.47
N SER A 170 -4.60 -5.05 17.72
CA SER A 170 -6.02 -5.14 18.06
C SER A 170 -6.88 -3.99 17.50
N SER A 171 -6.29 -2.83 17.20
CA SER A 171 -7.00 -1.69 16.60
C SER A 171 -7.44 -1.96 15.17
N LEU A 172 -6.86 -2.95 14.48
CA LEU A 172 -7.20 -3.31 13.11
C LEU A 172 -8.67 -3.75 12.97
N THR A 173 -9.24 -4.35 14.01
CA THR A 173 -10.63 -4.86 14.01
C THR A 173 -11.65 -3.73 13.92
N ASN A 174 -11.25 -2.49 14.24
CA ASN A 174 -12.08 -1.29 14.12
C ASN A 174 -12.15 -0.75 12.67
N MET A 175 -11.34 -1.27 11.75
CA MET A 175 -11.32 -0.80 10.37
C MET A 175 -12.54 -1.31 9.60
N ARG A 176 -13.37 -0.38 9.12
CA ARG A 176 -14.68 -0.69 8.50
C ARG A 176 -14.63 -0.91 6.99
N SER A 177 -13.52 -0.63 6.33
CA SER A 177 -13.40 -0.68 4.86
C SER A 177 -12.26 -1.57 4.37
N LEU A 178 -11.52 -2.21 5.27
CA LEU A 178 -10.39 -3.05 4.91
C LEU A 178 -10.89 -4.32 4.21
N GLU A 179 -10.44 -4.51 2.96
CA GLU A 179 -10.80 -5.66 2.12
C GLU A 179 -9.62 -6.63 1.94
N ILE A 180 -8.39 -6.11 1.96
CA ILE A 180 -7.17 -6.86 1.69
C ILE A 180 -6.16 -6.55 2.81
N LEU A 181 -5.75 -7.59 3.52
CA LEU A 181 -4.66 -7.54 4.49
C LEU A 181 -3.55 -8.52 4.07
N THR A 182 -2.34 -8.01 3.94
CA THR A 182 -1.14 -8.83 3.73
C THR A 182 -0.11 -8.45 4.79
N LEU A 183 0.34 -9.43 5.58
CA LEU A 183 1.43 -9.29 6.54
C LEU A 183 2.49 -10.35 6.18
N ILE A 184 3.68 -9.90 5.81
CA ILE A 184 4.83 -10.74 5.45
C ILE A 184 5.97 -10.39 6.40
N GLU A 185 6.48 -11.38 7.13
CA GLU A 185 7.56 -11.25 8.11
C GLU A 185 7.36 -10.01 9.01
N THR A 186 6.13 -9.83 9.51
CA THR A 186 5.73 -8.65 10.27
C THR A 186 5.57 -9.02 11.74
N GLU A 187 6.34 -8.37 12.61
CA GLU A 187 6.23 -8.52 14.06
C GLU A 187 4.91 -7.89 14.54
N ILE A 188 4.04 -8.72 15.11
CA ILE A 188 2.73 -8.34 15.66
C ILE A 188 2.59 -8.91 17.08
N ASP A 189 1.90 -8.19 17.97
CA ASP A 189 1.74 -8.61 19.37
C ASP A 189 0.94 -9.93 19.50
N GLU A 190 -0.26 -10.01 18.90
CA GLU A 190 -1.10 -11.22 18.88
C GLU A 190 -2.17 -11.12 17.77
N ILE A 191 -2.40 -12.21 17.03
CA ILE A 191 -3.54 -12.29 16.11
C ILE A 191 -4.79 -12.64 16.91
N SER A 192 -5.70 -11.68 17.08
CA SER A 192 -6.97 -11.94 17.76
C SER A 192 -7.96 -12.68 16.86
N GLU A 193 -8.83 -13.51 17.45
CA GLU A 193 -9.96 -14.14 16.75
C GLU A 193 -10.91 -13.12 16.10
N GLU A 194 -10.89 -11.87 16.55
CA GLU A 194 -11.70 -10.78 16.00
C GLU A 194 -11.28 -10.41 14.57
N LEU A 195 -10.03 -10.64 14.18
CA LEU A 195 -9.59 -10.48 12.78
C LEU A 195 -10.44 -11.35 11.85
N MET A 196 -10.77 -12.57 12.29
CA MET A 196 -11.59 -13.51 11.51
C MET A 196 -13.07 -13.10 11.46
N LYS A 197 -13.50 -12.13 12.27
CA LYS A 197 -14.89 -11.61 12.31
C LYS A 197 -15.08 -10.38 11.43
N MET A 198 -14.02 -9.85 10.80
CA MET A 198 -14.10 -8.71 9.90
C MET A 198 -14.89 -9.06 8.64
N SER A 199 -16.15 -8.64 8.56
CA SER A 199 -17.05 -8.95 7.44
C SER A 199 -16.63 -8.34 6.11
N THR A 200 -15.79 -7.29 6.12
CA THR A 200 -15.29 -6.63 4.92
C THR A 200 -14.04 -7.28 4.34
N LEU A 201 -13.31 -8.07 5.14
CA LEU A 201 -12.05 -8.68 4.75
C LEU A 201 -12.31 -9.80 3.75
N LYS A 202 -11.76 -9.66 2.54
CA LYS A 202 -11.94 -10.60 1.41
C LYS A 202 -10.67 -11.39 1.12
N TYR A 203 -9.51 -10.87 1.53
CA TYR A 203 -8.22 -11.53 1.35
C TYR A 203 -7.33 -11.26 2.55
N LEU A 204 -6.81 -12.35 3.11
CA LEU A 204 -5.80 -12.34 4.16
C LEU A 204 -4.61 -13.16 3.67
N ARG A 205 -3.42 -12.59 3.77
CA ARG A 205 -2.17 -13.33 3.65
C ARG A 205 -1.31 -13.03 4.87
N LEU A 206 -0.91 -14.08 5.55
CA LEU A 206 0.02 -14.07 6.67
C LEU A 206 1.18 -14.98 6.27
N TYR A 207 2.40 -14.47 6.34
CA TYR A 207 3.61 -15.23 6.11
C TYR A 207 4.64 -14.80 7.14
N ASP A 208 5.16 -15.73 7.93
CA ASP A 208 6.15 -15.46 8.98
C ASP A 208 7.34 -16.43 8.84
N GLY A 209 7.71 -16.76 7.61
CA GLY A 209 8.73 -17.78 7.31
C GLY A 209 8.26 -19.24 7.51
N GLU A 210 7.22 -19.50 8.33
CA GLU A 210 6.72 -20.86 8.62
C GLU A 210 5.22 -21.11 8.32
N VAL A 211 4.47 -20.13 7.81
CA VAL A 211 3.01 -20.27 7.59
C VAL A 211 2.63 -20.09 6.11
N GLU A 212 1.99 -21.11 5.53
CA GLU A 212 1.44 -21.10 4.16
C GLU A 212 0.15 -20.28 4.04
N GLU A 213 -0.08 -19.73 2.85
CA GLU A 213 -1.25 -18.93 2.46
C GLU A 213 -2.57 -19.50 3.01
N MET A 214 -3.16 -18.83 4.01
CA MET A 214 -4.49 -19.18 4.49
C MET A 214 -5.56 -18.64 3.53
N LYS A 215 -5.88 -19.41 2.49
CA LYS A 215 -7.06 -19.14 1.65
C LYS A 215 -8.30 -19.41 2.49
N PHE A 216 -9.07 -18.37 2.79
CA PHE A 216 -10.37 -18.55 3.43
C PHE A 216 -11.23 -19.52 2.60
N PRO A 217 -11.89 -20.51 3.23
CA PRO A 217 -12.89 -21.29 2.53
C PRO A 217 -14.05 -20.36 2.12
N PRO A 218 -14.76 -20.63 1.01
CA PRO A 218 -15.87 -19.79 0.50
C PRO A 218 -17.11 -19.70 1.41
N LYS A 219 -17.01 -20.03 2.70
CA LYS A 219 -18.14 -20.23 3.61
C LYS A 219 -18.27 -19.13 4.65
N LEU A 220 -18.29 -17.87 4.24
CA LEU A 220 -18.89 -16.77 5.02
C LEU A 220 -19.65 -15.75 4.15
N VAL A 221 -20.11 -16.18 2.96
CA VAL A 221 -21.19 -15.48 2.24
C VAL A 221 -22.40 -16.40 2.23
N SER A 222 -23.11 -16.44 3.37
CA SER A 222 -24.49 -16.89 3.40
C SER A 222 -25.40 -15.67 3.35
N ARG A 223 -26.08 -15.56 2.19
CA ARG A 223 -27.14 -14.64 1.75
C ARG A 223 -26.68 -13.36 1.05
#